data_AF-A0A841ADS5-F1
#
_entry.id   AF-A0A841ADS5-F1
#
_cell.length_a   1.000
_cell.length_b   1.000
_cell.length_c   1.000
_cell.angle_alpha   90.00
_cell.angle_beta   90.00
_cell.angle_gamma   90.00
#
_symmetry.space_group_name_H-M   'P 1'
#
loop_
_entity.id
_entity.type
_entity.pdbx_description
1 polymer ?
#
loop_
_entity_poly.entity_id
_entity_poly.type
_entity_poly.pdbx_seq_one_letter_code
_entity_poly.pdbx_strand_id
1 'polypeptide(L)'
;MPSPVRIIGTGLIGGSLGMALRRAGVDVQVEDVSPGTAALAVELGVGELPTTGSRSPELVLVAAPPDVAASLVDRALRRWPDALVADVASVKTTVLEGLRLLAREEDLPRYIGGHPMAGREVSGVIAARADLFQGRPFVVVPHESTLPDAVTVLKGLATEIGSVPITMDAGAHDTAVAHVSHVPQVLSSLLATTLLEPSEQALGLAGQGLRDTTRIADSDPRLWVEILGANAAAVGEVLTAVAARLEQVREALTTLQGDPDPGTGSRRALADLIAEGNRGVRRIPGKHGGGTDAFSTIVVLVPDRPGELARLLTEIGQIGVNLEDLRLEHELGREVGLAHVAIDATREDLLTRELTARGWRVAEA
;
A
#
# COMPACT_ATOMS: atom_id res chain seq x y z
N MET A 1 -11.55 0.51 24.06
CA MET A 1 -11.47 1.49 22.97
C MET A 1 -12.13 2.78 23.43
N PRO A 2 -11.51 3.95 23.26
CA PRO A 2 -12.15 5.25 23.57
C PRO A 2 -13.45 5.43 22.78
N SER A 3 -14.46 6.05 23.38
CA SER A 3 -15.77 6.29 22.73
C SER A 3 -16.53 7.45 23.36
N PRO A 4 -16.98 8.46 22.58
CA PRO A 4 -17.06 8.48 21.12
C PRO A 4 -15.73 8.77 20.41
N VAL A 5 -15.63 8.32 19.15
CA VAL A 5 -14.55 8.68 18.23
C VAL A 5 -15.06 9.73 17.25
N ARG A 6 -14.31 10.84 17.09
CA ARG A 6 -14.57 11.84 16.06
C ARG A 6 -13.65 11.60 14.86
N ILE A 7 -14.20 11.52 13.65
CA ILE A 7 -13.43 11.44 12.41
C ILE A 7 -13.56 12.77 11.67
N ILE A 8 -12.42 13.41 11.40
CA ILE A 8 -12.32 14.65 10.62
C ILE A 8 -11.74 14.28 9.24
N GLY A 9 -12.55 14.43 8.20
CA GLY A 9 -12.26 13.95 6.86
C GLY A 9 -12.88 12.56 6.64
N THR A 10 -13.85 12.47 5.75
CA THR A 10 -14.66 11.26 5.52
C THR A 10 -14.42 10.63 4.16
N GLY A 11 -13.24 10.85 3.57
CA GLY A 11 -12.81 10.20 2.33
C GLY A 11 -12.60 8.68 2.46
N LEU A 12 -11.78 8.09 1.59
CA LEU A 12 -11.53 6.63 1.60
C LEU A 12 -11.10 6.13 2.99
N ILE A 13 -10.07 6.75 3.58
CA ILE A 13 -9.49 6.31 4.86
C ILE A 13 -10.44 6.59 6.02
N GLY A 14 -10.87 7.84 6.18
CA GLY A 14 -11.77 8.23 7.28
C GLY A 14 -13.11 7.52 7.24
N GLY A 15 -13.70 7.38 6.04
CA GLY A 15 -14.92 6.60 5.84
C GLY A 15 -14.75 5.13 6.23
N SER A 16 -13.64 4.52 5.82
CA SER A 16 -13.34 3.12 6.14
C SER A 16 -13.10 2.92 7.64
N LEU A 17 -12.40 3.86 8.29
CA LEU A 17 -12.20 3.86 9.75
C LEU A 17 -13.54 3.94 10.47
N GLY A 18 -14.43 4.84 10.06
CA GLY A 18 -15.75 4.97 10.69
C GLY A 18 -16.59 3.72 10.54
N MET A 19 -16.65 3.14 9.34
CA MET A 19 -17.37 1.88 9.13
C MET A 19 -16.78 0.72 9.95
N ALA A 20 -15.46 0.61 10.04
CA ALA A 20 -14.78 -0.41 10.83
C ALA A 20 -15.06 -0.25 12.34
N LEU A 21 -14.95 0.98 12.86
CA LEU A 21 -15.19 1.30 14.26
C LEU A 21 -16.66 1.10 14.65
N ARG A 22 -17.63 1.46 13.81
CA ARG A 22 -19.04 1.17 14.06
C ARG A 22 -19.32 -0.33 14.13
N ARG A 23 -18.68 -1.14 13.27
CA ARG A 23 -18.78 -2.61 13.35
C ARG A 23 -18.22 -3.17 14.66
N ALA A 24 -17.23 -2.51 15.24
CA ALA A 24 -16.68 -2.80 16.57
C ALA A 24 -17.53 -2.24 17.73
N GLY A 25 -18.69 -1.63 17.45
CA GLY A 25 -19.60 -1.09 18.47
C GLY A 25 -19.19 0.26 19.06
N VAL A 26 -18.28 0.99 18.40
CA VAL A 26 -17.84 2.34 18.81
C VAL A 26 -18.82 3.40 18.30
N ASP A 27 -19.12 4.39 19.15
CA ASP A 27 -19.87 5.59 18.73
C ASP A 27 -18.97 6.48 17.86
N VAL A 28 -19.35 6.68 16.59
CA VAL A 28 -18.56 7.43 15.61
C VAL A 28 -19.28 8.68 15.18
N GLN A 29 -18.64 9.82 15.39
CA GLN A 29 -19.08 11.13 14.92
C GLN A 29 -18.24 11.56 13.72
N VAL A 30 -18.86 12.15 12.71
CA VAL A 30 -18.16 12.57 11.48
C VAL A 30 -18.17 14.08 11.29
N GLU A 31 -17.08 14.60 10.74
CA GLU A 31 -16.91 15.98 10.31
C GLU A 31 -16.14 16.00 8.99
N ASP A 32 -16.58 16.80 8.02
CA ASP A 32 -15.89 16.97 6.75
C ASP A 32 -15.96 18.44 6.33
N VAL A 33 -14.95 18.90 5.59
CA VAL A 33 -14.93 20.24 5.00
C VAL A 33 -16.07 20.42 4.00
N SER A 34 -16.51 19.33 3.36
CA SER A 34 -17.65 19.28 2.46
C SER A 34 -18.88 18.76 3.20
N PRO A 35 -19.90 19.59 3.46
CA PRO A 35 -21.14 19.14 4.10
C PRO A 35 -21.82 17.99 3.36
N GLY A 36 -21.74 17.99 2.02
CA GLY A 36 -22.26 16.91 1.19
C GLY A 36 -21.53 15.59 1.39
N THR A 37 -20.20 15.63 1.59
CA THR A 37 -19.41 14.42 1.85
C THR A 37 -19.71 13.87 3.25
N ALA A 38 -19.84 14.74 4.26
CA ALA A 38 -20.25 14.32 5.61
C ALA A 38 -21.65 13.70 5.62
N ALA A 39 -22.62 14.29 4.91
CA ALA A 39 -23.97 13.74 4.79
C ALA A 39 -23.96 12.36 4.12
N LEU A 40 -23.24 12.22 3.00
CA LEU A 40 -23.08 10.94 2.31
C LEU A 40 -22.39 9.89 3.20
N ALA A 41 -21.41 10.28 4.01
CA ALA A 41 -20.77 9.39 4.97
C ALA A 41 -21.77 8.84 6.00
N VAL A 42 -22.70 9.68 6.49
CA VAL A 42 -23.79 9.21 7.37
C VAL A 42 -24.71 8.22 6.65
N GLU A 43 -25.12 8.52 5.42
CA GLU A 43 -25.97 7.62 4.62
C GLU A 43 -25.31 6.25 4.37
N LEU A 44 -23.98 6.24 4.19
CA LEU A 44 -23.19 5.03 4.02
C LEU A 44 -22.85 4.32 5.35
N GLY A 45 -23.34 4.83 6.48
CA GLY A 45 -23.15 4.22 7.80
C GLY A 45 -21.74 4.38 8.37
N VAL A 46 -20.99 5.42 7.97
CA VAL A 46 -19.67 5.73 8.54
C VAL A 46 -19.78 6.18 9.99
N GLY A 47 -20.80 6.98 10.32
CA GLY A 47 -20.96 7.61 11.63
C GLY A 47 -22.20 8.51 11.64
N GLU A 48 -22.26 9.44 12.59
CA GLU A 48 -23.37 10.37 12.76
C GLU A 48 -22.88 11.82 12.79
N LEU A 49 -23.72 12.75 12.34
CA LEU A 49 -23.43 14.17 12.48
C LEU A 49 -23.65 14.59 13.94
N PRO A 50 -22.69 15.29 14.56
CA PRO A 50 -22.83 15.76 15.93
C PRO A 50 -23.92 16.85 16.03
N THR A 51 -24.68 16.83 17.12
CA THR A 51 -25.74 17.80 17.44
C THR A 51 -25.42 18.57 18.72
N THR A 52 -26.21 19.59 19.02
CA THR A 52 -26.15 20.38 20.26
C THR A 52 -26.55 19.49 21.47
N GLY A 53 -25.62 18.66 21.94
CA GLY A 53 -25.87 17.64 22.97
C GLY A 53 -25.08 16.36 22.77
N SER A 54 -24.44 16.18 21.61
CA SER A 54 -23.50 15.07 21.40
C SER A 54 -22.37 15.12 22.42
N ARG A 55 -22.02 13.95 22.96
CA ARG A 55 -20.88 13.79 23.87
C ARG A 55 -19.58 14.23 23.18
N SER A 56 -18.69 14.86 23.94
CA SER A 56 -17.32 15.14 23.49
C SER A 56 -16.60 13.83 23.15
N PRO A 57 -15.81 13.79 22.06
CA PRO A 57 -15.03 12.62 21.71
C PRO A 57 -13.91 12.37 22.73
N GLU A 58 -13.59 11.10 22.95
CA GLU A 58 -12.40 10.69 23.72
C GLU A 58 -11.19 10.50 22.79
N LEU A 59 -11.43 10.27 21.50
CA LEU A 59 -10.41 10.17 20.45
C LEU A 59 -10.86 10.92 19.20
N VAL A 60 -9.96 11.69 18.60
CA VAL A 60 -10.15 12.36 17.31
C VAL A 60 -9.18 11.77 16.29
N LEU A 61 -9.69 11.35 15.14
CA LEU A 61 -8.92 10.86 14.00
C LEU A 61 -9.00 11.88 12.86
N VAL A 62 -7.86 12.47 12.51
CA VAL A 62 -7.72 13.41 11.40
C VAL A 62 -7.29 12.63 10.15
N ALA A 63 -8.26 12.35 9.28
CA ALA A 63 -8.06 11.69 8.00
C ALA A 63 -8.05 12.70 6.85
N ALA A 64 -7.03 13.56 6.87
CA ALA A 64 -6.81 14.61 5.88
C ALA A 64 -5.42 14.48 5.24
N PRO A 65 -5.19 15.12 4.08
CA PRO A 65 -3.87 15.10 3.45
C PRO A 65 -2.78 15.76 4.31
N PRO A 66 -1.49 15.41 4.10
CA PRO A 66 -0.39 15.85 4.96
C PRO A 66 -0.23 17.39 5.07
N ASP A 67 -0.57 18.13 4.03
CA ASP A 67 -0.40 19.60 3.95
C ASP A 67 -1.32 20.37 4.91
N VAL A 68 -2.50 19.82 5.23
CA VAL A 68 -3.49 20.43 6.13
C VAL A 68 -3.63 19.70 7.48
N ALA A 69 -3.08 18.49 7.60
CA ALA A 69 -3.24 17.64 8.78
C ALA A 69 -2.78 18.32 10.07
N ALA A 70 -1.61 18.95 10.10
CA ALA A 70 -1.08 19.61 11.30
C ALA A 70 -2.03 20.71 11.82
N SER A 71 -2.59 21.52 10.92
CA SER A 71 -3.55 22.57 11.28
C SER A 71 -4.87 22.02 11.80
N LEU A 72 -5.34 20.89 11.26
CA LEU A 72 -6.55 20.21 11.73
C LEU A 72 -6.33 19.57 13.10
N VAL A 73 -5.17 18.97 13.33
CA VAL A 73 -4.79 18.39 14.62
C VAL A 73 -4.69 19.49 15.69
N ASP A 74 -4.01 20.61 15.44
CA ASP A 74 -3.94 21.73 16.39
C ASP A 74 -5.35 22.24 16.77
N ARG A 75 -6.23 22.42 15.78
CA ARG A 75 -7.63 22.81 16.05
C ARG A 75 -8.37 21.77 16.89
N ALA A 76 -8.17 20.49 16.63
CA ALA A 76 -8.79 19.41 17.40
C ALA A 76 -8.29 19.38 18.84
N LEU A 77 -6.97 19.51 19.05
CA LEU A 77 -6.35 19.55 20.38
C LEU A 77 -6.93 20.69 21.25
N ARG A 78 -7.14 21.87 20.66
CA ARG A 78 -7.74 23.04 21.34
C ARG A 78 -9.23 22.87 21.58
N ARG A 79 -9.95 22.28 20.63
CA ARG A 79 -11.42 22.11 20.69
C ARG A 79 -11.82 21.05 21.72
N TRP A 80 -11.01 20.02 21.89
CA TRP A 80 -11.27 18.91 22.82
C TRP A 80 -10.05 18.68 23.72
N PRO A 81 -9.93 19.41 24.83
CA PRO A 81 -8.75 19.38 25.70
C PRO A 81 -8.53 18.04 26.41
N ASP A 82 -9.57 17.22 26.54
CA ASP A 82 -9.51 15.90 27.18
C ASP A 82 -9.33 14.75 26.18
N ALA A 83 -9.41 15.03 24.87
CA ALA A 83 -9.32 13.99 23.84
C ALA A 83 -7.88 13.69 23.44
N LEU A 84 -7.61 12.43 23.10
CA LEU A 84 -6.45 12.06 22.28
C LEU A 84 -6.71 12.46 20.83
N VAL A 85 -5.68 12.88 20.11
CA VAL A 85 -5.79 13.25 18.70
C VAL A 85 -4.75 12.50 17.90
N ALA A 86 -5.18 11.83 16.83
CA ALA A 86 -4.28 11.17 15.91
C ALA A 86 -4.54 11.61 14.47
N ASP A 87 -3.50 11.78 13.68
CA ASP A 87 -3.64 11.85 12.22
C ASP A 87 -3.47 10.46 11.60
N VAL A 88 -3.97 10.29 10.38
CA VAL A 88 -3.76 9.07 9.57
C VAL A 88 -3.18 9.39 8.19
N ALA A 89 -2.46 10.50 8.07
CA ALA A 89 -1.86 10.94 6.81
C ALA A 89 -0.76 9.97 6.33
N SER A 90 -0.36 10.08 5.07
CA SER A 90 0.66 9.19 4.47
C SER A 90 2.11 9.58 4.76
N VAL A 91 2.33 10.80 5.26
CA VAL A 91 3.65 11.37 5.61
C VAL A 91 3.58 11.87 7.04
N LYS A 92 4.64 11.73 7.83
CA LYS A 92 4.58 11.93 9.29
C LYS A 92 5.47 13.07 9.77
N THR A 93 6.63 13.27 9.17
CA THR A 93 7.59 14.32 9.58
C THR A 93 6.97 15.70 9.40
N THR A 94 6.39 16.00 8.23
CA THR A 94 5.75 17.29 7.95
C THR A 94 4.62 17.61 8.93
N VAL A 95 3.84 16.60 9.33
CA VAL A 95 2.74 16.78 10.29
C VAL A 95 3.28 17.07 11.68
N LEU A 96 4.26 16.29 12.15
CA LEU A 96 4.89 16.48 13.46
C LEU A 96 5.61 17.83 13.56
N GLU A 97 6.41 18.21 12.56
CA GLU A 97 7.10 19.51 12.53
C GLU A 97 6.11 20.67 12.44
N GLY A 98 5.06 20.55 11.63
CA GLY A 98 3.98 21.53 11.58
C GLY A 98 3.32 21.71 12.95
N LEU A 99 3.09 20.62 13.68
CA LEU A 99 2.52 20.67 15.02
C LEU A 99 3.45 21.27 16.06
N ARG A 100 4.77 21.03 15.99
CA ARG A 100 5.77 21.68 16.85
C ARG A 100 5.73 23.21 16.73
N LEU A 101 5.33 23.74 15.58
CA LEU A 101 5.20 25.17 15.33
C LEU A 101 3.83 25.75 15.72
N LEU A 102 2.75 24.95 15.60
CA LEU A 102 1.37 25.42 15.75
C LEU A 102 0.77 25.14 17.13
N ALA A 103 1.03 23.95 17.68
CA ALA A 103 0.42 23.46 18.91
C ALA A 103 1.05 24.10 20.15
N ARG A 104 0.27 24.19 21.22
CA ARG A 104 0.81 24.54 22.54
C ARG A 104 1.61 23.35 23.06
N GLU A 105 2.71 23.64 23.76
CA GLU A 105 3.60 22.60 24.30
C GLU A 105 2.86 21.64 25.25
N GLU A 106 1.90 22.15 26.02
CA GLU A 106 1.03 21.37 26.92
C GLU A 106 0.02 20.45 26.19
N ASP A 107 -0.31 20.74 24.93
CA ASP A 107 -1.28 19.97 24.14
C ASP A 107 -0.60 18.84 23.35
N LEU A 108 0.66 19.05 22.93
CA LEU A 108 1.41 18.13 22.06
C LEU A 108 1.51 16.68 22.59
N PRO A 109 1.61 16.41 23.91
CA PRO A 109 1.60 15.04 24.44
C PRO A 109 0.38 14.20 24.06
N ARG A 110 -0.77 14.83 23.80
CA ARG A 110 -2.03 14.15 23.41
C ARG A 110 -2.10 13.79 21.93
N TYR A 111 -1.16 14.28 21.12
CA TYR A 111 -1.05 13.95 19.71
C TYR A 111 -0.21 12.69 19.49
N ILE A 112 -0.66 11.82 18.58
CA ILE A 112 0.10 10.67 18.09
C ILE A 112 -0.10 10.48 16.59
N GLY A 113 0.97 10.25 15.84
CA GLY A 113 0.88 10.00 14.41
C GLY A 113 0.41 8.57 14.10
N GLY A 114 -0.40 8.43 13.06
CA GLY A 114 -0.83 7.14 12.52
C GLY A 114 -0.68 7.08 11.00
N HIS A 115 -0.52 5.88 10.46
CA HIS A 115 -0.64 5.64 9.02
C HIS A 115 -1.14 4.20 8.76
N PRO A 116 -2.44 4.00 8.50
CA PRO A 116 -2.91 2.74 7.94
C PRO A 116 -2.33 2.58 6.54
N MET A 117 -1.50 1.56 6.32
CA MET A 117 -0.89 1.25 5.02
C MET A 117 -1.91 0.57 4.11
N ALA A 118 -2.99 1.29 3.85
CA ALA A 118 -4.16 0.82 3.14
C ALA A 118 -4.63 1.96 2.23
N GLY A 119 -4.23 1.90 0.97
CA GLY A 119 -4.66 2.83 -0.07
C GLY A 119 -5.25 2.05 -1.24
N ARG A 120 -5.98 2.76 -2.09
CA ARG A 120 -6.36 2.29 -3.41
C ARG A 120 -6.11 3.44 -4.39
N GLU A 121 -5.98 3.09 -5.66
CA GLU A 121 -6.03 4.01 -6.81
C GLU A 121 -7.35 4.80 -6.94
N VAL A 122 -8.31 4.60 -6.02
CA VAL A 122 -9.62 5.28 -5.99
C VAL A 122 -9.76 6.12 -4.72
N SER A 123 -10.55 7.19 -4.82
CA SER A 123 -10.75 8.18 -3.75
C SER A 123 -12.21 8.34 -3.36
N GLY A 124 -12.45 8.97 -2.20
CA GLY A 124 -13.78 9.35 -1.73
C GLY A 124 -14.51 8.28 -0.89
N VAL A 125 -15.56 8.72 -0.20
CA VAL A 125 -16.31 7.90 0.77
C VAL A 125 -17.03 6.70 0.12
N ILE A 126 -17.40 6.80 -1.15
CA ILE A 126 -18.05 5.72 -1.91
C ILE A 126 -17.14 4.50 -2.02
N ALA A 127 -15.82 4.72 -2.08
CA ALA A 127 -14.83 3.65 -2.13
C ALA A 127 -14.49 3.09 -0.74
N ALA A 128 -15.03 3.66 0.34
CA ALA A 128 -14.77 3.23 1.70
C ALA A 128 -15.26 1.80 1.96
N ARG A 129 -14.49 1.05 2.75
CA ARG A 129 -14.84 -0.29 3.17
C ARG A 129 -14.37 -0.53 4.60
N ALA A 130 -15.21 -1.12 5.42
CA ALA A 130 -14.85 -1.47 6.79
C ALA A 130 -13.72 -2.51 6.91
N ASP A 131 -13.47 -3.32 5.87
CA ASP A 131 -12.40 -4.31 5.83
C ASP A 131 -11.11 -3.79 5.18
N LEU A 132 -11.04 -2.50 4.83
CA LEU A 132 -9.94 -1.91 4.07
C LEU A 132 -8.56 -2.14 4.73
N PHE A 133 -8.52 -2.30 6.05
CA PHE A 133 -7.30 -2.38 6.84
C PHE A 133 -6.91 -3.79 7.28
N GLN A 134 -7.73 -4.80 6.96
CA GLN A 134 -7.53 -6.17 7.43
C GLN A 134 -6.22 -6.77 6.90
N GLY A 135 -5.40 -7.31 7.80
CA GLY A 135 -4.10 -7.92 7.49
C GLY A 135 -3.03 -6.92 7.01
N ARG A 136 -3.33 -5.61 7.00
CA ARG A 136 -2.40 -4.58 6.52
C ARG A 136 -1.67 -3.92 7.68
N PRO A 137 -0.43 -3.45 7.47
CA PRO A 137 0.27 -2.67 8.49
C PRO A 137 -0.50 -1.40 8.86
N PHE A 138 -0.48 -1.06 10.15
CA PHE A 138 -0.83 0.26 10.65
C PHE A 138 0.36 0.80 11.40
N VAL A 139 0.97 1.86 10.89
CA VAL A 139 2.12 2.48 11.54
C VAL A 139 1.64 3.42 12.64
N VAL A 140 2.15 3.22 13.85
CA VAL A 140 1.97 4.07 15.03
C VAL A 140 3.25 4.84 15.24
N VAL A 141 3.16 6.17 15.20
CA VAL A 141 4.31 7.07 15.13
C VAL A 141 4.32 7.99 16.35
N PRO A 142 4.86 7.52 17.49
CA PRO A 142 5.05 8.37 18.66
C PRO A 142 6.19 9.38 18.43
N HIS A 143 6.13 10.46 19.18
CA HIS A 143 7.20 11.44 19.37
C HIS A 143 7.62 11.48 20.85
N GLU A 144 8.57 12.35 21.18
CA GLU A 144 9.31 12.33 22.43
C GLU A 144 8.43 12.65 23.65
N SER A 145 7.37 13.45 23.46
CA SER A 145 6.42 13.82 24.51
C SER A 145 5.10 13.07 24.43
N THR A 146 4.94 12.13 23.49
CA THR A 146 3.70 11.36 23.34
C THR A 146 3.36 10.61 24.63
N LEU A 147 2.10 10.74 25.07
CA LEU A 147 1.60 10.01 26.22
C LEU A 147 1.68 8.48 25.97
N PRO A 148 2.18 7.67 26.93
CA PRO A 148 2.24 6.22 26.78
C PRO A 148 0.87 5.58 26.47
N ASP A 149 -0.20 6.12 27.04
CA ASP A 149 -1.56 5.67 26.81
C ASP A 149 -2.01 5.92 25.36
N ALA A 150 -1.53 6.98 24.70
CA ALA A 150 -1.85 7.27 23.30
C ALA A 150 -1.31 6.18 22.36
N VAL A 151 -0.09 5.68 22.63
CA VAL A 151 0.50 4.56 21.89
C VAL A 151 -0.32 3.30 22.06
N THR A 152 -0.74 3.01 23.29
CA THR A 152 -1.56 1.83 23.60
C THR A 152 -2.93 1.92 22.92
N VAL A 153 -3.58 3.08 22.97
CA VAL A 153 -4.86 3.34 22.31
C VAL A 153 -4.76 3.16 20.81
N LEU A 154 -3.75 3.74 20.15
CA LEU A 154 -3.65 3.66 18.69
C LEU A 154 -3.29 2.24 18.21
N LYS A 155 -2.46 1.50 18.95
CA LYS A 155 -2.21 0.06 18.69
C LYS A 155 -3.46 -0.79 18.88
N GLY A 156 -4.25 -0.50 19.93
CA GLY A 156 -5.53 -1.15 20.17
C GLY A 156 -6.50 -0.89 19.02
N LEU A 157 -6.61 0.36 18.57
CA LEU A 157 -7.42 0.74 17.40
C LEU A 157 -6.99 -0.01 16.14
N ALA A 158 -5.70 -0.04 15.84
CA ALA A 158 -5.16 -0.76 14.69
C ALA A 158 -5.54 -2.26 14.74
N THR A 159 -5.41 -2.88 15.90
CA THR A 159 -5.76 -4.30 16.10
C THR A 159 -7.27 -4.53 15.93
N GLU A 160 -8.11 -3.64 16.48
CA GLU A 160 -9.57 -3.73 16.41
C GLU A 160 -10.08 -3.66 14.96
N ILE A 161 -9.47 -2.82 14.12
CA ILE A 161 -9.81 -2.72 12.69
C ILE A 161 -9.14 -3.81 11.84
N GLY A 162 -8.47 -4.79 12.46
CA GLY A 162 -7.86 -5.94 11.81
C GLY A 162 -6.47 -5.69 11.20
N SER A 163 -5.83 -4.55 11.51
CA SER A 163 -4.47 -4.25 11.06
C SER A 163 -3.38 -4.85 11.94
N VAL A 164 -2.16 -4.84 11.41
CA VAL A 164 -0.94 -5.23 12.13
C VAL A 164 -0.21 -3.97 12.60
N PRO A 165 -0.24 -3.61 13.89
CA PRO A 165 0.41 -2.40 14.38
C PRO A 165 1.94 -2.52 14.31
N ILE A 166 2.59 -1.50 13.75
CA ILE A 166 4.06 -1.34 13.71
C ILE A 166 4.40 -0.01 14.33
N THR A 167 5.45 0.06 15.16
CA THR A 167 5.92 1.32 15.75
C THR A 167 7.25 1.75 15.17
N MET A 168 7.35 3.01 14.76
CA MET A 168 8.58 3.64 14.28
C MET A 168 8.49 5.15 14.44
N ASP A 169 9.62 5.86 14.43
CA ASP A 169 9.64 7.32 14.42
C ASP A 169 9.25 7.89 13.04
N ALA A 170 8.96 9.19 13.00
CA ALA A 170 8.45 9.86 11.80
C ALA A 170 9.43 9.86 10.62
N GLY A 171 10.74 10.03 10.89
CA GLY A 171 11.75 10.06 9.85
C GLY A 171 12.01 8.67 9.24
N ALA A 172 12.08 7.64 10.09
CA ALA A 172 12.20 6.26 9.66
C ALA A 172 10.97 5.82 8.85
N HIS A 173 9.78 6.22 9.27
CA HIS A 173 8.55 6.01 8.50
C HIS A 173 8.63 6.63 7.11
N ASP A 174 8.94 7.92 7.02
CA ASP A 174 8.93 8.66 5.75
C ASP A 174 9.99 8.13 4.79
N THR A 175 11.15 7.73 5.32
CA THR A 175 12.19 7.01 4.55
C THR A 175 11.68 5.67 4.03
N ALA A 176 11.00 4.88 4.87
CA ALA A 176 10.47 3.59 4.47
C ALA A 176 9.40 3.72 3.37
N VAL A 177 8.42 4.62 3.53
CA VAL A 177 7.36 4.83 2.53
C VAL A 177 7.87 5.47 1.25
N ALA A 178 8.98 6.22 1.29
CA ALA A 178 9.66 6.66 0.07
C ALA A 178 10.08 5.47 -0.80
N HIS A 179 10.68 4.44 -0.18
CA HIS A 179 11.10 3.23 -0.89
C HIS A 179 9.93 2.34 -1.34
N VAL A 180 8.95 2.11 -0.47
CA VAL A 180 7.93 1.06 -0.71
C VAL A 180 6.62 1.58 -1.33
N SER A 181 6.45 2.90 -1.45
CA SER A 181 5.22 3.50 -1.97
C SER A 181 5.48 4.66 -2.94
N HIS A 182 6.22 5.68 -2.52
CA HIS A 182 6.29 6.93 -3.29
C HIS A 182 7.15 6.83 -4.55
N VAL A 183 8.36 6.27 -4.44
CA VAL A 183 9.21 6.06 -5.62
C VAL A 183 8.59 5.06 -6.60
N PRO A 184 8.01 3.93 -6.17
CA PRO A 184 7.21 3.08 -7.06
C PRO A 184 6.15 3.85 -7.87
N GLN A 185 5.40 4.76 -7.24
CA GLN A 185 4.46 5.62 -7.95
C GLN A 185 5.15 6.48 -9.01
N VAL A 186 6.24 7.18 -8.64
CA VAL A 186 6.97 8.06 -9.57
C VAL A 186 7.49 7.26 -10.77
N LEU A 187 8.07 6.09 -10.55
CA LEU A 187 8.59 5.24 -11.62
C LEU A 187 7.47 4.70 -12.52
N SER A 188 6.33 4.28 -11.95
CA SER A 188 5.14 3.87 -12.70
C SER A 188 4.62 5.01 -13.58
N SER A 189 4.48 6.22 -13.03
CA SER A 189 4.04 7.40 -13.78
C SER A 189 5.03 7.79 -14.87
N LEU A 190 6.34 7.82 -14.58
CA LEU A 190 7.37 8.11 -15.58
C LEU A 190 7.33 7.11 -16.74
N LEU A 191 7.26 5.81 -16.45
CA LEU A 191 7.13 4.79 -17.49
C LEU A 191 5.86 5.00 -18.34
N ALA A 192 4.72 5.27 -17.69
CA ALA A 192 3.47 5.53 -18.39
C ALA A 192 3.54 6.75 -19.33
N THR A 193 4.31 7.79 -18.98
CA THR A 193 4.48 8.94 -19.90
C THR A 193 5.13 8.57 -21.22
N THR A 194 5.99 7.54 -21.25
CA THR A 194 6.65 7.08 -22.47
C THR A 194 5.68 6.39 -23.44
N LEU A 195 4.50 5.99 -22.98
CA LEU A 195 3.46 5.36 -23.80
C LEU A 195 2.64 6.35 -24.62
N LEU A 196 2.88 7.65 -24.47
CA LEU A 196 2.23 8.69 -25.27
C LEU A 196 2.81 8.83 -26.68
N GLU A 197 4.03 8.31 -26.91
CA GLU A 197 4.75 8.44 -28.17
C GLU A 197 4.56 7.26 -29.16
N PRO A 198 4.49 5.99 -28.73
CA PRO A 198 4.35 4.85 -29.64
C PRO A 198 3.03 4.86 -30.43
N SER A 199 3.01 4.20 -31.59
CA SER A 199 1.77 4.00 -32.36
C SER A 199 0.83 3.01 -31.67
N GLU A 200 -0.46 3.07 -32.00
CA GLU A 200 -1.46 2.09 -31.54
C GLU A 200 -1.06 0.64 -31.82
N GLN A 201 -0.40 0.39 -32.96
CA GLN A 201 0.11 -0.94 -33.28
C GLN A 201 1.20 -1.39 -32.31
N ALA A 202 2.10 -0.48 -31.89
CA ALA A 202 3.12 -0.78 -30.89
C ALA A 202 2.51 -0.97 -29.50
N LEU A 203 1.51 -0.17 -29.11
CA LEU A 203 0.75 -0.35 -27.87
C LEU A 203 -0.01 -1.69 -27.85
N GLY A 204 -0.47 -2.17 -29.02
CA GLY A 204 -1.06 -3.50 -29.18
C GLY A 204 -0.13 -4.67 -28.81
N LEU A 205 1.18 -4.44 -28.71
CA LEU A 205 2.16 -5.43 -28.25
C LEU A 205 2.30 -5.50 -26.72
N ALA A 206 1.57 -4.66 -25.97
CA ALA A 206 1.65 -4.59 -24.52
C ALA A 206 1.19 -5.89 -23.83
N GLY A 207 2.12 -6.55 -23.14
CA GLY A 207 1.84 -7.69 -22.27
C GLY A 207 1.49 -7.30 -20.83
N GLN A 208 1.29 -8.32 -19.99
CA GLN A 208 0.90 -8.16 -18.57
C GLN A 208 1.95 -7.36 -17.76
N GLY A 209 3.24 -7.57 -18.02
CA GLY A 209 4.30 -6.87 -17.29
C GLY A 209 4.23 -5.34 -17.40
N LEU A 210 3.86 -4.80 -18.57
CA LEU A 210 3.63 -3.36 -18.72
C LEU A 210 2.43 -2.92 -17.88
N ARG A 211 1.31 -3.65 -17.98
CA ARG A 211 0.05 -3.34 -17.26
C ARG A 211 0.26 -3.33 -15.75
N ASP A 212 1.00 -4.30 -15.22
CA ASP A 212 1.31 -4.37 -13.79
C ASP A 212 2.21 -3.22 -13.34
N THR A 213 3.24 -2.91 -14.13
CA THR A 213 4.21 -1.85 -13.81
C THR A 213 3.59 -0.46 -13.87
N THR A 214 2.61 -0.23 -14.76
CA THR A 214 1.94 1.08 -14.91
C THR A 214 0.60 1.16 -14.19
N ARG A 215 0.14 0.11 -13.50
CA ARG A 215 -1.20 0.05 -12.89
C ARG A 215 -1.48 1.23 -11.96
N ILE A 216 -0.48 1.66 -11.19
CA ILE A 216 -0.64 2.74 -10.21
C ILE A 216 -0.44 4.13 -10.82
N ALA A 217 -0.02 4.23 -12.09
CA ALA A 217 0.14 5.52 -12.77
C ALA A 217 -1.20 6.28 -12.90
N ASP A 218 -2.33 5.55 -12.97
CA ASP A 218 -3.70 6.10 -13.03
C ASP A 218 -4.24 6.51 -11.64
N SER A 219 -3.41 7.15 -10.84
CA SER A 219 -3.79 7.69 -9.52
C SER A 219 -4.15 9.18 -9.59
N ASP A 220 -4.94 9.70 -8.64
CA ASP A 220 -5.28 11.14 -8.58
C ASP A 220 -4.02 12.01 -8.46
N PRO A 221 -3.70 12.86 -9.46
CA PRO A 221 -2.50 13.69 -9.44
C PRO A 221 -2.46 14.68 -8.28
N ARG A 222 -3.60 15.20 -7.83
CA ARG A 222 -3.64 16.19 -6.75
C ARG A 222 -3.17 15.60 -5.43
N LEU A 223 -3.65 14.39 -5.11
CA LEU A 223 -3.22 13.64 -3.94
C LEU A 223 -1.71 13.37 -4.00
N TRP A 224 -1.20 12.91 -5.14
CA TRP A 224 0.22 12.57 -5.26
C TRP A 224 1.14 13.78 -5.24
N VAL A 225 0.70 14.95 -5.71
CA VAL A 225 1.46 16.20 -5.53
C VAL A 225 1.62 16.53 -4.04
N GLU A 226 0.56 16.38 -3.24
CA GLU A 226 0.61 16.61 -1.79
C GLU A 226 1.54 15.60 -1.10
N ILE A 227 1.44 14.30 -1.44
CA ILE A 227 2.28 13.23 -0.86
C ILE A 227 3.75 13.43 -1.22
N LEU A 228 4.06 13.62 -2.50
CA LEU A 228 5.44 13.78 -2.97
C LEU A 228 6.04 15.10 -2.48
N GLY A 229 5.25 16.18 -2.42
CA GLY A 229 5.67 17.45 -1.84
C GLY A 229 6.00 17.33 -0.36
N ALA A 230 5.16 16.65 0.42
CA ALA A 230 5.39 16.45 1.84
C ALA A 230 6.62 15.57 2.14
N ASN A 231 6.92 14.57 1.30
CA ASN A 231 8.07 13.68 1.48
C ASN A 231 9.20 13.90 0.47
N ALA A 232 9.35 15.13 -0.05
CA ALA A 232 10.25 15.42 -1.16
C ALA A 232 11.72 15.06 -0.88
N ALA A 233 12.18 15.26 0.37
CA ALA A 233 13.56 14.96 0.75
C ALA A 233 13.89 13.47 0.64
N ALA A 234 13.11 12.60 1.29
CA ALA A 234 13.35 11.15 1.25
C ALA A 234 13.11 10.59 -0.16
N VAL A 235 12.08 11.06 -0.87
CA VAL A 235 11.82 10.67 -2.27
C VAL A 235 13.00 11.07 -3.17
N GLY A 236 13.53 12.29 -3.03
CA GLY A 236 14.66 12.79 -3.81
C GLY A 236 15.93 11.97 -3.60
N GLU A 237 16.21 11.56 -2.36
CA GLU A 237 17.35 10.69 -2.04
C GLU A 237 17.24 9.34 -2.76
N VAL A 238 16.08 8.69 -2.67
CA VAL A 238 15.86 7.38 -3.31
C VAL A 238 15.89 7.52 -4.84
N LEU A 239 15.27 8.55 -5.40
CA LEU A 239 15.31 8.81 -6.85
C LEU A 239 16.73 9.10 -7.36
N THR A 240 17.57 9.74 -6.55
CA THR A 240 18.99 9.96 -6.91
C THR A 240 19.72 8.63 -7.09
N ALA A 241 19.50 7.67 -6.17
CA ALA A 241 20.08 6.33 -6.29
C ALA A 241 19.52 5.55 -7.49
N VAL A 242 18.21 5.69 -7.78
CA VAL A 242 17.59 5.06 -8.96
C VAL A 242 18.12 5.66 -10.26
N ALA A 243 18.25 6.99 -10.33
CA ALA A 243 18.77 7.69 -11.50
C ALA A 243 20.22 7.28 -11.82
N ALA A 244 21.07 7.13 -10.79
CA ALA A 244 22.43 6.63 -10.97
C ALA A 244 22.46 5.20 -11.56
N ARG A 245 21.57 4.32 -11.10
CA ARG A 245 21.44 2.96 -11.67
C ARG A 245 20.91 2.97 -13.10
N LEU A 246 19.93 3.83 -13.41
CA LEU A 246 19.39 4.00 -14.75
C LEU A 246 20.47 4.47 -15.73
N GLU A 247 21.32 5.41 -15.30
CA GLU A 247 22.40 5.93 -16.12
C GLU A 247 23.44 4.85 -16.45
N GLN A 248 23.81 4.01 -15.47
CA GLN A 248 24.70 2.86 -15.70
C GLN A 248 24.15 1.88 -16.75
N VAL A 249 22.83 1.63 -16.74
CA VAL A 249 22.17 0.79 -17.76
C VAL A 249 22.22 1.45 -19.13
N ARG A 250 21.92 2.75 -19.19
CA ARG A 250 21.91 3.53 -20.43
C ARG A 250 23.29 3.52 -21.09
N GLU A 251 24.34 3.72 -20.30
CA GLU A 251 25.74 3.64 -20.76
C GLU A 251 26.07 2.23 -21.26
N ALA A 252 25.75 1.18 -20.49
CA ALA A 252 26.00 -0.20 -20.89
C ALA A 252 25.31 -0.57 -22.22
N LEU A 253 24.06 -0.14 -22.41
CA LEU A 253 23.31 -0.33 -23.65
C LEU A 253 23.91 0.44 -24.83
N THR A 254 24.38 1.67 -24.60
CA THR A 254 25.03 2.48 -25.64
C THR A 254 26.33 1.83 -26.10
N THR A 255 27.12 1.29 -25.18
CA THR A 255 28.33 0.53 -25.52
C THR A 255 27.99 -0.73 -26.33
N LEU A 256 26.97 -1.48 -25.93
CA LEU A 256 26.52 -2.69 -26.62
C LEU A 256 26.02 -2.43 -28.05
N GLN A 257 25.46 -1.25 -28.30
CA GLN A 257 25.04 -0.85 -29.65
C GLN A 257 26.23 -0.51 -30.55
N GLY A 258 27.25 0.15 -30.00
CA GLY A 258 28.41 0.65 -30.75
C GLY A 258 29.49 -0.40 -31.03
N ASP A 259 29.51 -1.49 -30.26
CA ASP A 259 30.49 -2.56 -30.37
C ASP A 259 29.79 -3.94 -30.28
N PRO A 260 29.85 -4.79 -31.33
CA PRO A 260 29.26 -6.13 -31.32
C PRO A 260 30.04 -7.14 -30.45
N ASP A 261 31.28 -6.85 -30.07
CA ASP A 261 32.04 -7.60 -29.06
C ASP A 261 32.54 -6.67 -27.94
N PRO A 262 31.61 -5.97 -27.26
CA PRO A 262 31.99 -5.13 -26.14
C PRO A 262 32.53 -6.06 -25.06
N GLY A 263 33.70 -5.76 -24.53
CA GLY A 263 34.29 -6.55 -23.45
C GLY A 263 33.27 -6.86 -22.33
N THR A 264 33.55 -7.87 -21.50
CA THR A 264 32.58 -8.46 -20.55
C THR A 264 31.87 -7.50 -19.58
N GLY A 265 32.30 -6.24 -19.47
CA GLY A 265 31.77 -5.22 -18.57
C GLY A 265 30.29 -4.88 -18.79
N SER A 266 29.88 -4.52 -20.02
CA SER A 266 28.50 -4.05 -20.26
C SER A 266 27.45 -5.15 -20.10
N ARG A 267 27.73 -6.37 -20.59
CA ARG A 267 26.85 -7.53 -20.39
C ARG A 267 26.74 -7.90 -18.91
N ARG A 268 27.86 -7.83 -18.17
CA ARG A 268 27.89 -8.07 -16.73
C ARG A 268 27.08 -7.03 -15.96
N ALA A 269 27.20 -5.74 -16.29
CA ALA A 269 26.43 -4.68 -15.64
C ALA A 269 24.91 -4.92 -15.75
N LEU A 270 24.44 -5.34 -16.93
CA LEU A 270 23.02 -5.71 -17.12
C LEU A 270 22.65 -6.95 -16.31
N ALA A 271 23.48 -8.00 -16.31
CA ALA A 271 23.24 -9.21 -15.53
C ALA A 271 23.18 -8.92 -14.02
N ASP A 272 24.10 -8.10 -13.52
CA ASP A 272 24.19 -7.69 -12.12
C ASP A 272 22.93 -6.89 -11.72
N LEU A 273 22.45 -5.97 -12.56
CA LEU A 273 21.20 -5.25 -12.30
C LEU A 273 20.00 -6.21 -12.18
N ILE A 274 19.83 -7.13 -13.13
CA ILE A 274 18.72 -8.09 -13.11
C ILE A 274 18.82 -8.99 -11.87
N ALA A 275 20.01 -9.47 -11.54
CA ALA A 275 20.24 -10.29 -10.35
C ALA A 275 19.97 -9.52 -9.05
N GLU A 276 20.34 -8.24 -8.99
CA GLU A 276 20.02 -7.33 -7.88
C GLU A 276 18.52 -7.08 -7.74
N GLY A 277 17.82 -6.85 -8.86
CA GLY A 277 16.36 -6.73 -8.88
C GLY A 277 15.69 -7.96 -8.31
N ASN A 278 16.13 -9.16 -8.73
CA ASN A 278 15.64 -10.43 -8.22
C ASN A 278 15.85 -10.57 -6.71
N ARG A 279 17.04 -10.19 -6.20
CA ARG A 279 17.30 -10.17 -4.75
C ARG A 279 16.42 -9.16 -4.03
N GLY A 280 16.16 -7.99 -4.63
CA GLY A 280 15.25 -6.98 -4.10
C GLY A 280 13.83 -7.51 -3.91
N VAL A 281 13.28 -8.17 -4.93
CA VAL A 281 11.96 -8.82 -4.88
C VAL A 281 11.90 -9.86 -3.76
N ARG A 282 12.96 -10.67 -3.58
CA ARG A 282 12.97 -11.71 -2.54
C ARG A 282 12.89 -11.20 -1.10
N ARG A 283 13.24 -9.93 -0.89
CA ARG A 283 13.15 -9.28 0.43
C ARG A 283 11.74 -8.83 0.79
N ILE A 284 10.80 -8.83 -0.16
CA ILE A 284 9.41 -8.47 0.11
C ILE A 284 8.76 -9.61 0.91
N PRO A 285 8.22 -9.36 2.11
CA PRO A 285 7.58 -10.41 2.90
C PRO A 285 6.33 -10.99 2.20
N GLY A 286 6.14 -12.31 2.26
CA GLY A 286 4.90 -12.96 1.87
C GLY A 286 3.79 -12.84 2.92
N LYS A 287 2.62 -13.45 2.65
CA LYS A 287 1.41 -13.36 3.50
C LYS A 287 1.58 -13.82 4.96
N HIS A 288 2.65 -14.56 5.27
CA HIS A 288 2.99 -15.02 6.63
C HIS A 288 4.24 -14.33 7.22
N GLY A 289 4.73 -13.24 6.61
CA GLY A 289 5.85 -12.45 7.14
C GLY A 289 7.25 -13.04 6.90
N GLY A 290 7.35 -14.21 6.27
CA GLY A 290 8.61 -14.76 5.76
C GLY A 290 8.99 -14.16 4.40
N GLY A 291 10.30 -13.99 4.13
CA GLY A 291 10.79 -13.58 2.81
C GLY A 291 10.50 -14.64 1.73
N THR A 292 10.52 -14.26 0.44
CA THR A 292 10.11 -15.18 -0.63
C THR A 292 11.09 -16.35 -0.86
N ASP A 293 12.24 -16.37 -0.19
CA ASP A 293 13.18 -17.51 -0.22
C ASP A 293 12.58 -18.80 0.38
N ALA A 294 11.43 -18.70 1.05
CA ALA A 294 10.68 -19.85 1.54
C ALA A 294 9.69 -20.44 0.52
N PHE A 295 9.54 -19.81 -0.66
CA PHE A 295 8.52 -20.19 -1.65
C PHE A 295 9.14 -20.66 -2.97
N SER A 296 8.51 -21.68 -3.55
CA SER A 296 8.71 -22.11 -4.93
C SER A 296 7.50 -21.70 -5.77
N THR A 297 7.68 -21.56 -7.08
CA THR A 297 6.57 -21.30 -8.01
C THR A 297 6.52 -22.41 -9.04
N ILE A 298 5.36 -23.05 -9.20
CA ILE A 298 5.10 -23.99 -10.30
C ILE A 298 4.16 -23.34 -11.31
N VAL A 299 4.35 -23.64 -12.60
CA VAL A 299 3.49 -23.11 -13.66
C VAL A 299 2.55 -24.21 -14.13
N VAL A 300 1.25 -24.01 -13.95
CA VAL A 300 0.22 -24.97 -14.35
C VAL A 300 -0.53 -24.43 -15.56
N LEU A 301 -0.57 -25.20 -16.65
CA LEU A 301 -1.41 -24.86 -17.80
C LEU A 301 -2.88 -25.11 -17.46
N VAL A 302 -3.67 -24.05 -17.48
CA VAL A 302 -5.11 -24.07 -17.24
C VAL A 302 -5.84 -23.94 -18.57
N PRO A 303 -6.62 -24.94 -19.01
CA PRO A 303 -7.44 -24.80 -20.21
C PRO A 303 -8.42 -23.64 -20.05
N ASP A 304 -8.60 -22.83 -21.09
CA ASP A 304 -9.53 -21.69 -21.08
C ASP A 304 -10.98 -22.18 -21.23
N ARG A 305 -11.49 -22.82 -20.17
CA ARG A 305 -12.85 -23.33 -20.07
C ARG A 305 -13.45 -23.01 -18.70
N PRO A 306 -14.77 -22.76 -18.62
CA PRO A 306 -15.42 -22.48 -17.35
C PRO A 306 -15.12 -23.55 -16.29
N GLY A 307 -14.61 -23.12 -15.14
CA GLY A 307 -14.38 -23.97 -13.98
C GLY A 307 -13.00 -24.64 -13.88
N GLU A 308 -12.14 -24.57 -14.89
CA GLU A 308 -10.81 -25.23 -14.83
C GLU A 308 -9.90 -24.62 -13.75
N LEU A 309 -9.87 -23.29 -13.62
CA LEU A 309 -9.12 -22.67 -12.53
C LEU A 309 -9.67 -23.09 -11.15
N ALA A 310 -10.99 -23.16 -11.00
CA ALA A 310 -11.60 -23.62 -9.76
C ALA A 310 -11.26 -25.09 -9.46
N ARG A 311 -11.21 -25.94 -10.51
CA ARG A 311 -10.76 -27.32 -10.41
C ARG A 311 -9.31 -27.39 -9.94
N LEU A 312 -8.41 -26.58 -10.51
CA LEU A 312 -7.01 -26.51 -10.08
C LEU A 312 -6.92 -26.18 -8.58
N LEU A 313 -7.56 -25.09 -8.14
CA LEU A 313 -7.51 -24.65 -6.74
C LEU A 313 -8.13 -25.67 -5.78
N THR A 314 -9.22 -26.33 -6.19
CA THR A 314 -9.85 -27.41 -5.41
C THR A 314 -8.92 -28.60 -5.26
N GLU A 315 -8.27 -29.02 -6.34
CA GLU A 315 -7.35 -30.15 -6.32
C GLU A 315 -6.09 -29.85 -5.50
N ILE A 316 -5.53 -28.63 -5.59
CA ILE A 316 -4.44 -28.17 -4.71
C ILE A 316 -4.85 -28.28 -3.23
N GLY A 317 -6.06 -27.82 -2.89
CA GLY A 317 -6.60 -27.93 -1.54
C GLY A 317 -6.77 -29.39 -1.07
N GLN A 318 -7.21 -30.29 -1.96
CA GLN A 318 -7.34 -31.73 -1.67
C GLN A 318 -5.99 -32.43 -1.46
N ILE A 319 -4.93 -31.97 -2.13
CA ILE A 319 -3.55 -32.44 -1.92
C ILE A 319 -3.02 -31.96 -0.55
N GLY A 320 -3.67 -30.96 0.06
CA GLY A 320 -3.29 -30.41 1.35
C GLY A 320 -2.14 -29.41 1.25
N VAL A 321 -2.00 -28.75 0.09
CA VAL A 321 -1.00 -27.69 -0.14
C VAL A 321 -1.68 -26.32 -0.08
N ASN A 322 -1.08 -25.41 0.68
CA ASN A 322 -1.55 -24.03 0.80
C ASN A 322 -0.96 -23.18 -0.32
N LEU A 323 -1.78 -22.36 -0.98
CA LEU A 323 -1.36 -21.41 -2.01
C LEU A 323 -0.89 -20.10 -1.38
N GLU A 324 0.35 -19.71 -1.63
CA GLU A 324 0.95 -18.46 -1.13
C GLU A 324 0.63 -17.25 -2.02
N ASP A 325 0.72 -17.42 -3.33
CA ASP A 325 0.33 -16.45 -4.36
C ASP A 325 -0.20 -17.20 -5.59
N LEU A 326 -1.03 -16.54 -6.39
CA LEU A 326 -1.55 -17.05 -7.66
C LEU A 326 -1.54 -15.92 -8.69
N ARG A 327 -0.81 -16.13 -9.79
CA ARG A 327 -0.85 -15.24 -10.95
C ARG A 327 -1.34 -15.97 -12.18
N LEU A 328 -2.17 -15.31 -12.97
CA LEU A 328 -2.72 -15.86 -14.20
C LEU A 328 -2.27 -15.01 -15.37
N GLU A 329 -1.52 -15.62 -16.28
CA GLU A 329 -1.14 -15.02 -17.55
C GLU A 329 -2.00 -15.60 -18.67
N HIS A 330 -2.48 -14.74 -19.57
CA HIS A 330 -3.19 -15.14 -20.78
C HIS A 330 -2.36 -14.68 -21.98
N GLU A 331 -2.00 -15.61 -22.86
CA GLU A 331 -1.43 -15.26 -24.15
C GLU A 331 -2.56 -14.97 -25.16
N LEU A 332 -2.49 -13.80 -25.81
CA LEU A 332 -3.40 -13.44 -26.90
C LEU A 332 -3.33 -14.50 -28.02
N GLY A 333 -4.44 -15.21 -28.25
CA GLY A 333 -4.58 -16.18 -29.34
C GLY A 333 -4.34 -17.66 -28.95
N ARG A 334 -4.20 -18.00 -27.67
CA ARG A 334 -4.18 -19.39 -27.19
C ARG A 334 -5.32 -19.65 -26.19
N GLU A 335 -6.01 -20.79 -26.33
CA GLU A 335 -7.06 -21.25 -25.40
C GLU A 335 -6.49 -21.87 -24.11
N VAL A 336 -5.39 -21.32 -23.58
CA VAL A 336 -4.76 -21.75 -22.32
C VAL A 336 -4.28 -20.55 -21.52
N GLY A 337 -4.56 -20.56 -20.22
CA GLY A 337 -3.95 -19.66 -19.23
C GLY A 337 -2.78 -20.35 -18.54
N LEU A 338 -1.78 -19.58 -18.12
CA LEU A 338 -0.67 -20.05 -17.29
C LEU A 338 -0.93 -19.60 -15.85
N ALA A 339 -1.17 -20.55 -14.96
CA ALA A 339 -1.33 -20.30 -13.54
C ALA A 339 0.02 -20.50 -12.84
N HIS A 340 0.63 -19.40 -12.42
CA HIS A 340 1.81 -19.40 -11.56
C HIS A 340 1.34 -19.56 -10.11
N VAL A 341 1.61 -20.73 -9.53
CA VAL A 341 1.19 -21.12 -8.19
C VAL A 341 2.40 -21.06 -7.28
N ALA A 342 2.47 -20.04 -6.41
CA ALA A 342 3.51 -19.94 -5.39
C ALA A 342 3.10 -20.74 -4.15
N ILE A 343 4.00 -21.58 -3.65
CA ILE A 343 3.77 -22.47 -2.51
C ILE A 343 5.04 -22.58 -1.66
N ASP A 344 4.93 -23.12 -0.44
CA ASP A 344 6.10 -23.50 0.36
C ASP A 344 7.05 -24.40 -0.46
N ALA A 345 8.33 -24.04 -0.54
CA ALA A 345 9.33 -24.73 -1.34
C ALA A 345 9.47 -26.23 -0.99
N THR A 346 9.21 -26.61 0.27
CA THR A 346 9.24 -28.02 0.70
C THR A 346 8.09 -28.87 0.13
N ARG A 347 7.07 -28.22 -0.46
CA ARG A 347 5.87 -28.87 -1.01
C ARG A 347 5.87 -28.96 -2.54
N GLU A 348 6.85 -28.37 -3.22
CA GLU A 348 6.92 -28.31 -4.69
C GLU A 348 6.82 -29.69 -5.33
N ASP A 349 7.71 -30.59 -4.92
CA ASP A 349 7.80 -31.97 -5.35
C ASP A 349 6.48 -32.74 -5.19
N LEU A 350 5.79 -32.53 -4.07
CA LEU A 350 4.49 -33.16 -3.81
C LEU A 350 3.44 -32.63 -4.78
N LEU A 351 3.35 -31.30 -4.91
CA LEU A 351 2.31 -30.67 -5.69
C LEU A 351 2.46 -30.99 -7.19
N THR A 352 3.68 -30.90 -7.72
CA THR A 352 3.97 -31.21 -9.13
C THR A 352 3.59 -32.64 -9.48
N ARG A 353 3.96 -33.62 -8.64
CA ARG A 353 3.61 -35.03 -8.88
C ARG A 353 2.09 -35.26 -8.84
N GLU A 354 1.41 -34.74 -7.83
CA GLU A 354 -0.03 -34.96 -7.65
C GLU A 354 -0.87 -34.25 -8.72
N LEU A 355 -0.52 -33.03 -9.11
CA LEU A 355 -1.20 -32.32 -10.20
C LEU A 355 -0.97 -33.03 -11.55
N THR A 356 0.26 -33.50 -11.81
CA THR A 356 0.56 -34.28 -13.02
C THR A 356 -0.24 -35.59 -13.06
N ALA A 357 -0.37 -36.29 -11.93
CA ALA A 357 -1.20 -37.49 -11.81
C ALA A 357 -2.69 -37.22 -12.06
N ARG A 358 -3.15 -36.01 -11.75
CA ARG A 358 -4.52 -35.52 -12.02
C ARG A 358 -4.70 -34.93 -13.43
N GLY A 359 -3.69 -35.07 -14.29
CA GLY A 359 -3.76 -34.70 -15.70
C GLY A 359 -3.45 -33.23 -16.00
N TRP A 360 -2.97 -32.47 -15.00
CA TRP A 360 -2.43 -31.13 -15.26
C TRP A 360 -1.08 -31.22 -15.96
N ARG A 361 -0.80 -30.23 -16.81
CA ARG A 361 0.54 -30.00 -17.32
C ARG A 361 1.22 -28.97 -16.43
N VAL A 362 2.20 -29.42 -15.67
CA VAL A 362 3.03 -28.58 -14.81
C VAL A 362 4.37 -28.38 -15.51
N ALA A 363 4.79 -27.13 -15.66
CA ALA A 363 6.12 -26.77 -16.10
C ALA A 363 6.94 -26.30 -14.90
N GLU A 364 8.22 -26.68 -14.88
CA GLU A 364 9.21 -26.06 -14.00
C GLU A 364 9.41 -24.60 -14.44
N ALA A 365 9.42 -23.68 -13.47
CA ALA A 365 9.49 -22.24 -13.70
C ALA A 365 10.91 -21.75 -14.03
#